data_AF-A0A0K8QFM2-F1
#
_entry.id   AF-A0A0K8QFM2-F1
#
_cell.length_a   1.000
_cell.length_b   1.000
_cell.length_c   1.000
_cell.angle_alpha   90.00
_cell.angle_beta   90.00
_cell.angle_gamma   90.00
#
_symmetry.space_group_name_H-M   'P 1'
#
loop_
_entity.id
_entity.type
_entity.pdbx_description
1 polymer ?
#
loop_
_entity_poly.entity_id
_entity_poly.type
_entity_poly.pdbx_seq_one_letter_code
_entity_poly.pdbx_strand_id
1 'polypeptide(L)'
;MTIGAITVVFARRTAPVDEAAAIRRRYAALLVRVHPMPAPQSRPVIDVTTFSTLAKLAERYGLLVLHWARSGVETFVVQDENITYRYRPGNERSRAESQPGSVTAEPAHIEH
;
A
#
# COMPACT_ATOMS: atom_id res chain seq x y z
N MET A 1 -29.12 -23.05 -29.53
CA MET A 1 -28.05 -22.06 -29.77
C MET A 1 -27.94 -21.23 -28.49
N THR A 2 -26.99 -21.56 -27.62
CA THR A 2 -26.86 -20.98 -26.28
C THR A 2 -26.34 -19.55 -26.37
N ILE A 3 -27.10 -18.60 -25.83
CA ILE A 3 -26.71 -17.19 -25.74
C ILE A 3 -25.65 -17.09 -24.64
N GLY A 4 -24.39 -16.90 -25.04
CA GLY A 4 -23.29 -16.65 -24.11
C GLY A 4 -23.40 -15.25 -23.52
N ALA A 5 -23.71 -15.15 -22.24
CA ALA A 5 -23.60 -13.89 -21.50
C ALA A 5 -22.13 -13.68 -21.13
N ILE A 6 -21.42 -12.86 -21.92
CA ILE A 6 -20.10 -12.36 -21.53
C ILE A 6 -20.34 -11.21 -20.56
N THR A 7 -20.33 -11.51 -19.27
CA THR A 7 -20.35 -10.47 -18.22
C THR A 7 -18.96 -9.84 -18.16
N VAL A 8 -18.74 -8.80 -18.96
CA VAL A 8 -17.57 -7.93 -18.81
C VAL A 8 -17.74 -7.16 -17.50
N VAL A 9 -17.13 -7.65 -16.42
CA VAL A 9 -16.99 -6.90 -15.17
C VAL A 9 -15.91 -5.84 -15.40
N PHE A 10 -16.36 -4.66 -15.82
CA PHE A 10 -15.53 -3.47 -15.87
C PHE A 10 -15.27 -3.03 -14.42
N ALA A 11 -14.19 -3.54 -13.81
CA ALA A 11 -13.74 -3.11 -12.49
C ALA A 11 -13.34 -1.63 -12.58
N ARG A 12 -14.30 -0.76 -12.26
CA ARG A 12 -14.19 0.68 -12.37
C ARG A 12 -13.04 1.20 -11.52
N ARG A 13 -12.35 2.18 -12.09
CA ARG A 13 -11.20 2.97 -11.62
C ARG A 13 -11.42 3.72 -10.29
N THR A 14 -12.43 3.37 -9.50
CA THR A 14 -12.82 3.97 -8.21
C THR A 14 -12.18 3.28 -6.99
N ALA A 15 -11.20 2.42 -7.20
CA ALA A 15 -10.61 1.56 -6.17
C ALA A 15 -10.00 2.27 -4.93
N PRO A 16 -9.26 3.40 -5.04
CA PRO A 16 -8.52 3.93 -3.88
C PRO A 16 -9.42 4.56 -2.81
N VAL A 17 -10.45 5.28 -3.25
CA VAL A 17 -11.41 5.96 -2.36
C VAL A 17 -12.29 4.94 -1.66
N ASP A 18 -12.69 3.90 -2.38
CA ASP A 18 -13.53 2.82 -1.85
C ASP A 18 -12.76 1.99 -0.81
N GLU A 19 -11.50 1.66 -1.09
CA GLU A 19 -10.62 0.94 -0.17
C GLU A 19 -10.38 1.73 1.12
N ALA A 20 -10.07 3.04 1.02
CA ALA A 20 -9.92 3.88 2.21
C ALA A 20 -11.21 3.99 3.03
N ALA A 21 -12.38 4.03 2.37
CA ALA A 21 -13.67 4.02 3.06
C ALA A 21 -13.92 2.70 3.80
N ALA A 22 -13.60 1.56 3.18
CA ALA A 22 -13.70 0.24 3.79
C ALA A 22 -12.79 0.11 5.01
N ILE A 23 -11.53 0.57 4.90
CA ILE A 23 -10.56 0.61 6.00
C ILE A 23 -11.10 1.41 7.19
N ARG A 24 -11.61 2.63 6.94
CA ARG A 24 -12.17 3.48 7.99
C ARG A 24 -13.33 2.83 8.72
N ARG A 25 -14.22 2.13 8.01
CA ARG A 25 -15.35 1.42 8.62
C ARG A 25 -14.89 0.24 9.47
N ARG A 26 -13.91 -0.53 8.98
CA ARG A 26 -13.47 -1.77 9.64
C ARG A 26 -12.54 -1.54 10.83
N TYR A 27 -11.69 -0.52 10.77
CA TYR A 27 -10.61 -0.30 11.72
C TYR A 27 -10.73 1.04 12.48
N ALA A 28 -11.94 1.58 12.58
CA ALA A 28 -12.21 2.90 13.15
C ALA A 28 -11.52 3.14 14.51
N ALA A 29 -11.49 2.12 15.38
CA ALA A 29 -10.88 2.22 16.72
C ALA A 29 -9.35 2.32 16.71
N LEU A 30 -8.69 1.88 15.64
CA LEU A 30 -7.23 1.87 15.52
C LEU A 30 -6.70 3.12 14.81
N LEU A 31 -7.58 3.89 14.15
CA LEU A 31 -7.23 5.00 13.29
C LEU A 31 -7.22 6.33 14.05
N VAL A 32 -6.13 7.07 13.89
CA VAL A 32 -6.01 8.46 14.35
C VAL A 32 -5.79 9.36 13.15
N ARG A 33 -6.67 10.34 12.95
CA ARG A 33 -6.47 11.37 11.93
C ARG A 33 -5.45 12.39 12.40
N VAL A 34 -4.43 12.62 11.59
CA VAL A 34 -3.37 13.60 11.86
C VAL A 34 -3.15 14.53 10.67
N HIS A 35 -2.46 15.65 10.91
CA HIS A 35 -1.94 16.47 9.81
C HIS A 35 -0.79 15.74 9.09
N PRO A 36 -0.57 16.01 7.79
CA PRO A 36 0.55 15.44 7.06
C PRO A 36 1.87 15.77 7.76
N MET A 37 2.57 14.73 8.20
CA MET A 37 3.88 14.85 8.85
C MET A 37 4.94 14.25 7.92
N PRO A 38 6.07 14.94 7.67
CA PRO A 38 7.19 14.31 7.00
C PRO A 38 7.68 13.13 7.84
N ALA A 39 7.95 11.99 7.20
CA ALA A 39 8.64 10.91 7.89
C ALA A 39 9.97 11.45 8.44
N PRO A 40 10.33 11.17 9.71
CA PRO A 40 11.60 11.60 10.25
C PRO A 40 12.73 11.07 9.36
N GLN A 41 13.60 11.96 8.86
CA GLN A 41 14.64 11.60 7.88
C GLN A 41 15.60 10.51 8.38
N SER A 42 15.66 10.32 9.70
CA SER A 42 16.51 9.33 10.35
C SER A 42 15.87 7.94 10.51
N ARG A 43 14.60 7.74 10.14
CA ARG A 43 13.91 6.45 10.30
C ARG A 43 13.60 5.81 8.94
N PRO A 44 13.98 4.54 8.72
CA PRO A 44 13.59 3.82 7.52
C PRO A 44 12.07 3.72 7.41
N VAL A 45 11.57 3.87 6.18
CA VAL A 45 10.15 3.71 5.84
C VAL A 45 9.98 2.39 5.08
N ILE A 46 9.17 1.49 5.61
CA ILE A 46 8.84 0.21 4.97
C ILE A 46 7.42 0.30 4.41
N ASP A 47 7.29 0.23 3.09
CA ASP A 47 5.98 0.16 2.44
C ASP A 47 5.43 -1.28 2.53
N VAL A 48 4.30 -1.44 3.21
CA VAL A 48 3.57 -2.71 3.28
C VAL A 48 2.51 -2.77 2.18
N THR A 49 2.24 -3.98 1.69
CA THR A 49 1.38 -4.24 0.53
C THR A 49 -0.11 -4.21 0.85
N THR A 50 -0.50 -4.50 2.09
CA THR A 50 -1.91 -4.51 2.51
C THR A 50 -2.12 -3.75 3.81
N PHE A 51 -3.29 -3.12 3.95
CA PHE A 51 -3.69 -2.48 5.19
C PHE A 51 -3.78 -3.47 6.35
N SER A 52 -4.25 -4.70 6.09
CA SER A 52 -4.36 -5.74 7.12
C SER A 52 -3.02 -6.09 7.76
N THR A 53 -1.93 -6.08 6.98
CA THR A 53 -0.57 -6.24 7.52
C THR A 53 -0.21 -5.07 8.43
N LEU A 54 -0.53 -3.84 8.02
CA LEU A 54 -0.29 -2.65 8.83
C LEU A 54 -1.06 -2.70 10.16
N ALA A 55 -2.34 -3.07 10.11
CA ALA A 55 -3.20 -3.21 11.29
C ALA A 55 -2.65 -4.26 12.27
N LYS A 56 -2.20 -5.42 11.78
CA LYS A 56 -1.58 -6.46 12.62
C LYS A 56 -0.32 -5.98 13.34
N LEU A 57 0.48 -5.11 12.70
CA LEU A 57 1.66 -4.52 13.33
C LEU A 57 1.23 -3.57 14.45
N ALA A 58 0.30 -2.66 14.17
CA ALA A 58 -0.25 -1.75 15.18
C ALA A 58 -0.80 -2.50 16.39
N GLU A 59 -1.66 -3.50 16.17
CA GLU A 59 -2.25 -4.30 17.25
C GLU A 59 -1.19 -5.07 18.05
N ARG A 60 -0.24 -5.71 17.36
CA ARG A 60 0.83 -6.50 18.02
C ARG A 60 1.67 -5.65 18.97
N TYR A 61 1.97 -4.41 18.58
CA TYR A 61 2.83 -3.51 19.33
C TYR A 61 2.04 -2.53 20.21
N GLY A 62 0.70 -2.58 20.21
CA GLY A 62 -0.14 -1.64 20.97
C GLY A 62 -0.06 -0.20 20.44
N LEU A 63 0.23 -0.02 19.15
CA LEU A 63 0.38 1.26 18.49
C LEU A 63 -0.91 1.67 17.76
N LEU A 64 -1.00 2.94 17.40
CA LEU A 64 -2.09 3.48 16.59
C LEU A 64 -1.68 3.61 15.12
N VAL A 65 -2.67 3.54 14.23
CA VAL A 65 -2.49 3.82 12.81
C VAL A 65 -2.80 5.29 12.56
N LEU A 66 -1.76 6.06 12.28
CA LEU A 66 -1.88 7.45 11.87
C LEU A 66 -2.37 7.53 10.42
N HIS A 67 -3.33 8.40 10.18
CA HIS A 67 -3.98 8.55 8.88
C HIS A 67 -4.05 10.01 8.45
N TRP A 68 -3.65 10.29 7.21
CA TRP A 68 -3.89 11.57 6.57
C TRP A 68 -4.12 11.39 5.06
N ALA A 69 -4.67 12.44 4.43
CA ALA A 69 -4.80 12.54 2.98
C ALA A 69 -4.08 13.79 2.48
N ARG A 70 -3.32 13.68 1.39
CA ARG A 70 -2.69 14.82 0.69
C ARG A 70 -2.91 14.67 -0.80
N SER A 71 -3.47 15.68 -1.45
CA SER A 71 -3.70 15.72 -2.90
C SER A 71 -4.46 14.48 -3.43
N GLY A 72 -5.43 13.98 -2.65
CA GLY A 72 -6.21 12.79 -3.00
C GLY A 72 -5.52 11.44 -2.74
N VAL A 73 -4.29 11.44 -2.22
CA VAL A 73 -3.58 10.23 -1.80
C VAL A 73 -3.77 10.01 -0.31
N GLU A 74 -4.43 8.91 0.03
CA GLU A 74 -4.61 8.44 1.42
C GLU A 74 -3.32 7.76 1.88
N THR A 75 -2.83 8.11 3.07
CA THR A 75 -1.62 7.54 3.66
C THR A 75 -1.91 7.05 5.07
N PHE A 76 -1.55 5.81 5.34
CA PHE A 76 -1.69 5.15 6.64
C PHE A 76 -0.31 4.75 7.14
N VAL A 77 -0.01 5.06 8.41
CA VAL A 77 1.31 4.83 8.99
C VAL A 77 1.21 4.28 10.40
N VAL A 78 2.09 3.33 10.71
CA VAL A 78 2.42 2.93 12.09
C VAL A 78 3.84 3.37 12.36
N GLN A 79 4.02 4.16 13.41
CA GLN A 79 5.33 4.64 13.81
C GLN A 79 5.81 3.85 15.02
N ASP A 80 6.83 3.02 14.79
CA ASP A 80 7.61 2.36 15.83
C ASP A 80 8.82 3.25 16.19
N GLU A 81 9.56 2.90 17.25
CA GLU A 81 10.76 3.61 17.67
C GLU A 81 11.81 3.69 16.55
N ASN A 82 11.99 2.59 15.81
CA ASN A 82 13.07 2.48 14.83
C ASN A 82 12.59 2.49 13.38
N ILE A 83 11.32 2.18 13.11
CA ILE A 83 10.81 1.96 11.76
C ILE A 83 9.46 2.66 11.59
N THR A 84 9.21 3.18 10.39
CA THR A 84 7.89 3.67 9.98
C THR A 84 7.30 2.71 8.96
N TYR A 85 6.22 2.01 9.31
CA TYR A 85 5.48 1.18 8.36
C TYR A 85 4.42 2.02 7.66
N ARG A 86 4.34 1.94 6.33
CA ARG A 86 3.44 2.76 5.53
C ARG A 86 2.61 1.93 4.57
N TYR A 87 1.33 2.26 4.45
CA TYR A 87 0.45 1.72 3.44
C TYR A 87 -0.21 2.87 2.66
N ARG A 88 -0.24 2.73 1.32
CA ARG A 88 -0.89 3.66 0.40
C ARG A 88 -1.77 2.89 -0.59
N PRO A 89 -3.10 3.08 -0.56
CA PRO A 89 -4.00 2.47 -1.54
C PRO A 89 -3.56 2.80 -2.97
N GLY A 90 -3.54 1.80 -3.85
CA GLY A 90 -3.21 1.98 -5.27
C GLY A 90 -1.72 2.17 -5.63
N ASN A 91 -0.80 2.15 -4.65
CA ASN A 91 0.65 2.32 -4.91
C ASN A 91 1.35 1.05 -5.44
N GLU A 92 0.71 -0.13 -5.38
CA GLU A 92 1.31 -1.37 -5.88
C GLU A 92 1.60 -1.33 -7.39
N ARG A 93 0.74 -0.66 -8.17
CA ARG A 93 0.97 -0.47 -9.62
C ARG A 93 2.20 0.39 -9.90
N SER A 94 2.40 1.45 -9.11
CA SER A 94 3.54 2.38 -9.29
C SER A 94 4.87 1.74 -8.89
N ARG A 95 4.90 0.80 -7.93
CA ARG A 95 6.09 0.02 -7.58
C ARG A 95 6.48 -1.00 -8.66
N ALA A 96 5.50 -1.62 -9.32
CA ALA A 96 5.76 -2.56 -10.42
C ALA A 96 6.40 -1.86 -11.64
N GLU A 97 6.00 -0.62 -11.94
CA GLU A 97 6.64 0.20 -12.99
C GLU A 97 7.98 0.83 -12.55
N SER A 98 8.18 1.07 -11.25
CA SER A 98 9.42 1.67 -10.72
C SER A 98 10.48 0.65 -10.30
N GLN A 99 10.28 -0.64 -10.61
CA GLN A 99 11.30 -1.67 -10.45
C GLN A 99 11.92 -1.97 -11.83
N PRO A 100 12.86 -1.14 -12.32
CA PRO A 100 13.66 -1.52 -13.47
C PRO A 100 14.51 -2.74 -13.07
N GLY A 101 14.21 -3.87 -13.70
CA GLY A 101 15.08 -5.05 -13.84
C GLY A 101 15.99 -5.38 -12.65
N SER A 102 15.51 -6.21 -11.73
CA SER A 102 16.40 -6.98 -10.85
C SER A 102 16.00 -8.44 -10.87
N VAL A 103 16.02 -9.05 -12.07
CA VAL A 103 16.22 -10.49 -12.35
C VAL A 103 16.75 -10.61 -13.79
N THR A 104 18.07 -10.71 -13.99
CA THR A 104 18.85 -11.94 -14.24
C THR A 104 18.78 -12.47 -15.68
N ALA A 105 19.85 -12.22 -16.45
CA ALA A 105 20.54 -13.11 -17.41
C ALA A 105 21.67 -12.27 -18.05
N GLU A 106 22.94 -12.68 -18.11
CA GLU A 106 23.38 -13.91 -18.78
C GLU A 106 24.82 -14.28 -18.37
N PRO A 107 25.10 -15.55 -18.00
CA PRO A 107 26.40 -16.15 -18.26
C PRO A 107 26.36 -16.96 -19.57
N ALA A 108 27.37 -16.70 -20.42
CA ALA A 108 27.97 -17.55 -21.47
C ALA A 108 27.42 -17.52 -22.92
N HIS A 109 28.26 -17.02 -23.85
CA HIS A 109 28.54 -17.65 -25.16
C HIS A 109 29.85 -17.08 -25.79
N ILE A 110 31.00 -17.77 -25.75
CA ILE A 110 31.65 -18.66 -26.77
C ILE A 110 32.24 -17.95 -28.02
N GLU A 111 33.57 -18.11 -28.14
CA GLU A 111 34.52 -18.12 -29.29
C GLU A 111 34.63 -16.98 -30.33
N HIS A 112 35.89 -16.59 -30.57
CA HIS A 112 36.45 -16.27 -31.89
C HIS A 112 37.93 -16.67 -31.96
#